data_AF-A0A524NCN1-F1
#
_entry.id   AF-A0A524NCN1-F1
#
_cell.length_a   1.000
_cell.length_b   1.000
_cell.length_c   1.000
_cell.angle_alpha   90.00
_cell.angle_beta   90.00
_cell.angle_gamma   90.00
#
_symmetry.space_group_name_H-M   'P 1'
#
loop_
_entity.id
_entity.type
_entity.pdbx_description
1 polymer ?
#
loop_
_entity_poly.entity_id
_entity_poly.type
_entity_poly.pdbx_seq_one_letter_code
_entity_poly.pdbx_strand_id
1 'polypeptide(L)'
;MFLDLFYGLRDEGVPVGIQEWLTLMDALTKNLHGSSLLRFYHISRACLVKSEAFYDHFDRVFARIFKGVEGSIDVTDEVMEWLSDPRNFPKLTPEQLAELERLTSDELMRRFMETLSEQDERHD
;
A
#
# COMPACT_ATOMS: atom_id res chain seq x y z
N MET A 1 14.73 -6.76 -5.54
CA MET A 1 13.45 -7.00 -4.82
C MET A 1 12.84 -8.37 -5.13
N PHE A 2 12.40 -8.67 -6.36
CA PHE A 2 11.71 -9.94 -6.66
C PHE A 2 12.62 -11.18 -6.60
N LEU A 3 13.82 -11.14 -7.18
CA LEU A 3 14.78 -12.24 -7.03
C LEU A 3 15.24 -12.40 -5.58
N ASP A 4 15.40 -11.28 -4.85
CA ASP A 4 15.71 -11.31 -3.41
C ASP A 4 14.58 -11.98 -2.62
N LEU A 5 13.32 -11.80 -3.02
CA LEU A 5 12.18 -12.50 -2.42
C LEU A 5 12.26 -13.99 -2.72
N PHE A 6 12.49 -14.37 -3.97
CA PHE A 6 12.59 -15.77 -4.36
C PHE A 6 13.72 -16.52 -3.65
N TYR A 7 14.93 -15.96 -3.65
CA TYR A 7 16.07 -16.58 -2.99
C TYR A 7 15.98 -16.46 -1.47
N GLY A 8 15.53 -15.32 -0.94
CA GLY A 8 15.35 -15.13 0.50
C GLY A 8 14.36 -16.11 1.13
N LEU A 9 13.31 -16.50 0.39
CA LEU A 9 12.36 -17.53 0.82
C LEU A 9 13.01 -18.92 0.86
N ARG A 10 13.84 -19.25 -0.13
CA ARG A 10 14.58 -20.51 -0.16
C ARG A 10 15.60 -20.60 0.98
N ASP A 11 16.28 -19.49 1.27
CA ASP A 11 17.26 -19.40 2.36
C ASP A 11 16.59 -19.60 3.73
N GLU A 12 15.35 -19.16 3.91
CA GLU A 12 14.53 -19.38 5.11
C GLU A 12 13.82 -20.74 5.12
N GLY A 13 14.09 -21.61 4.15
CA GLY A 13 13.57 -22.97 4.11
C GLY A 13 12.16 -23.11 3.53
N VAL A 14 11.61 -22.06 2.92
CA VAL A 14 10.32 -22.15 2.21
C VAL A 14 10.53 -22.88 0.88
N PRO A 15 9.81 -23.99 0.61
CA PRO A 15 10.01 -24.80 -0.60
C PRO A 15 9.35 -24.16 -1.83
N VAL A 16 9.91 -23.03 -2.28
CA VAL A 16 9.41 -22.30 -3.46
C VAL A 16 9.97 -22.93 -4.74
N GLY A 17 9.08 -23.50 -5.56
CA GLY A 17 9.40 -24.01 -6.88
C GLY A 17 9.34 -22.95 -7.98
N ILE A 18 9.80 -23.33 -9.18
CA ILE A 18 9.76 -22.46 -10.36
C ILE A 18 8.31 -22.24 -10.82
N GLN A 19 7.45 -23.24 -10.67
CA GLN A 19 6.06 -23.15 -11.09
C GLN A 19 5.27 -22.14 -10.24
N GLU A 20 5.46 -22.14 -8.92
CA GLU A 20 4.90 -21.14 -8.01
C GLU A 20 5.37 -19.73 -8.37
N TRP A 21 6.66 -19.61 -8.66
CA TRP A 21 7.25 -18.33 -9.06
C TRP A 21 6.65 -17.80 -10.37
N LEU A 22 6.54 -18.64 -11.39
CA LEU A 22 5.91 -18.28 -12.66
C LEU A 22 4.43 -17.91 -12.47
N THR A 23 3.72 -18.59 -11.56
CA THR A 23 2.33 -18.26 -11.21
C THR A 23 2.22 -16.86 -10.61
N LEU A 24 3.13 -16.48 -9.72
CA LEU A 24 3.18 -15.13 -9.18
C LEU A 24 3.47 -14.10 -10.29
N MET A 25 4.43 -14.39 -11.19
CA MET A 25 4.76 -13.48 -12.29
C MET A 25 3.57 -13.27 -13.25
N ASP A 26 2.79 -14.31 -13.53
CA ASP A 26 1.56 -14.21 -14.33
C ASP A 26 0.50 -13.36 -13.62
N ALA A 27 0.30 -13.55 -12.31
CA ALA A 27 -0.61 -12.74 -11.51
C ALA A 27 -0.23 -11.24 -11.49
N LEU A 28 1.07 -10.95 -11.43
CA LEU A 28 1.60 -9.58 -11.53
C LEU A 28 1.38 -8.99 -12.92
N THR A 29 1.63 -9.76 -13.98
CA THR A 29 1.40 -9.35 -15.37
C THR A 29 -0.07 -9.00 -15.63
N LYS A 30 -0.99 -9.72 -14.98
CA LYS A 30 -2.44 -9.47 -15.02
C LYS A 30 -2.89 -8.33 -14.11
N ASN A 31 -1.96 -7.62 -13.47
CA ASN A 31 -2.23 -6.52 -12.53
C ASN A 31 -3.18 -6.91 -11.37
N LEU A 32 -3.18 -8.16 -10.92
CA LEU A 32 -4.11 -8.61 -9.88
C LEU A 32 -3.85 -7.98 -8.50
N HIS A 33 -2.65 -7.42 -8.32
CA HIS A 33 -2.24 -6.70 -7.13
C HIS A 33 -2.76 -5.26 -7.09
N GLY A 34 -3.17 -4.68 -8.23
CA GLY A 34 -3.74 -3.33 -8.30
C GLY A 34 -2.87 -2.27 -7.65
N SER A 35 -1.56 -2.30 -7.87
CA SER A 35 -0.56 -1.36 -7.30
C SER A 35 -0.47 -1.31 -5.76
N SER A 36 -1.18 -2.20 -5.05
CA SER A 36 -1.18 -2.23 -3.58
C SER A 36 -0.17 -3.23 -3.02
N LEU A 37 0.70 -2.77 -2.12
CA LEU A 37 1.67 -3.63 -1.42
C LEU A 37 0.96 -4.71 -0.59
N LEU A 38 -0.17 -4.37 0.03
CA LEU A 38 -0.99 -5.32 0.81
C LEU A 38 -1.58 -6.41 -0.07
N ARG A 39 -2.16 -6.06 -1.22
CA ARG A 39 -2.67 -7.06 -2.18
C ARG A 39 -1.54 -7.92 -2.74
N PHE A 40 -0.40 -7.31 -3.05
CA PHE A 40 0.80 -8.03 -3.48
C PHE A 40 1.26 -9.04 -2.42
N TYR A 41 1.29 -8.67 -1.14
CA TYR A 41 1.59 -9.58 -0.03
C TYR A 41 0.67 -10.81 -0.04
N HIS A 42 -0.64 -10.60 -0.11
CA HIS A 42 -1.61 -11.70 -0.09
C HIS A 42 -1.49 -12.63 -1.32
N ILE A 43 -1.34 -12.06 -2.52
CA ILE A 43 -1.17 -12.83 -3.76
C ILE A 43 0.14 -13.62 -3.71
N SER A 44 1.23 -12.98 -3.28
CA SER A 44 2.54 -13.63 -3.16
C SER A 44 2.49 -14.80 -2.19
N ARG A 45 1.88 -14.64 -1.02
CA ARG A 45 1.74 -15.71 -0.04
C ARG A 45 0.89 -16.86 -0.59
N ALA A 46 -0.22 -16.56 -1.26
CA ALA A 46 -1.09 -17.57 -1.87
C ALA A 46 -0.43 -18.35 -3.01
N CYS A 47 0.39 -17.69 -3.83
CA CYS A 47 1.10 -18.35 -4.93
C CYS A 47 2.29 -19.19 -4.44
N LEU A 48 3.11 -18.61 -3.56
CA LEU A 48 4.44 -19.11 -3.21
C LEU A 48 4.45 -20.09 -2.02
N VAL A 49 3.45 -20.04 -1.14
CA VAL A 49 3.44 -20.85 0.09
C VAL A 49 2.33 -21.89 0.03
N LYS A 50 2.71 -23.18 0.01
CA LYS A 50 1.77 -24.32 -0.11
C LYS A 50 1.31 -24.91 1.21
N SER A 51 1.97 -24.54 2.31
CA SER A 51 1.65 -25.01 3.65
C SER A 51 1.76 -23.86 4.64
N GLU A 52 0.77 -23.76 5.51
CA GLU A 52 0.72 -22.76 6.59
C GLU A 52 1.92 -22.81 7.53
N ALA A 53 2.61 -23.96 7.61
CA ALA A 53 3.84 -24.12 8.39
C ALA A 53 4.96 -23.15 7.97
N PHE A 54 4.89 -22.60 6.76
CA PHE A 54 5.89 -21.65 6.23
C PHE A 54 5.41 -20.20 6.22
N TYR A 55 4.24 -19.88 6.80
CA TYR A 55 3.74 -18.49 6.83
C TYR A 55 4.69 -17.57 7.60
N ASP A 56 5.14 -17.96 8.79
CA ASP A 56 6.07 -17.15 9.57
C ASP A 56 7.40 -16.88 8.82
N HIS A 57 7.90 -17.89 8.12
CA HIS A 57 9.11 -17.77 7.31
C HIS A 57 8.91 -16.79 6.15
N PHE A 58 7.77 -16.89 5.46
CA PHE A 58 7.42 -15.96 4.40
C PHE A 58 7.31 -14.53 4.93
N ASP A 59 6.59 -14.34 6.04
CA ASP A 59 6.33 -13.03 6.63
C ASP A 59 7.64 -12.34 7.05
N ARG A 60 8.59 -13.09 7.65
CA ARG A 60 9.93 -12.57 7.97
C ARG A 60 10.70 -12.09 6.73
N VAL A 61 10.71 -12.90 5.66
CA VAL A 61 11.40 -12.54 4.42
C VAL A 61 10.75 -11.34 3.75
N PHE A 62 9.42 -11.34 3.68
CA PHE A 62 8.65 -10.27 3.09
C PHE A 62 8.88 -8.95 3.84
N ALA A 63 8.75 -8.96 5.16
CA ALA A 63 9.04 -7.79 5.99
C ALA A 63 10.47 -7.28 5.79
N ARG A 64 11.48 -8.16 5.72
CA ARG A 64 12.87 -7.77 5.50
C ARG A 64 13.09 -7.07 4.15
N ILE A 65 12.43 -7.54 3.09
CA ILE A 65 12.66 -7.06 1.72
C ILE A 65 11.85 -5.79 1.43
N PHE A 66 10.65 -5.69 1.99
CA PHE A 66 9.73 -4.59 1.73
C PHE A 66 9.71 -3.55 2.86
N LYS A 67 10.61 -3.66 3.85
CA LYS A 67 10.80 -2.66 4.91
C LYS A 67 11.10 -1.29 4.29
N GLY A 68 10.28 -0.28 4.59
CA GLY A 68 10.45 1.08 4.08
C GLY A 68 9.83 1.36 2.71
N VAL A 69 9.10 0.40 2.12
CA VAL A 69 8.31 0.60 0.88
C VAL A 69 6.90 1.17 1.18
N GLU A 70 6.56 1.37 2.45
CA GLU A 70 5.28 1.91 2.95
C GLU A 70 4.98 3.34 2.48
N GLY A 71 5.93 4.04 1.84
CA GLY A 71 5.83 5.45 1.47
C GLY A 71 4.94 5.79 0.26
N SER A 72 4.32 4.81 -0.40
CA SER A 72 3.23 5.09 -1.34
C SER A 72 1.92 4.68 -0.67
N ILE A 73 1.43 5.52 0.24
CA ILE A 73 0.01 5.57 0.54
C ILE A 73 -0.65 5.75 -0.82
N ASP A 74 -1.30 4.68 -1.29
CA ASP A 74 -2.17 4.71 -2.45
C ASP A 74 -3.31 5.63 -2.02
N VAL A 75 -3.15 6.93 -2.29
CA VAL A 75 -4.21 7.92 -2.14
C VAL A 75 -5.24 7.45 -3.15
N THR A 76 -6.16 6.61 -2.68
CA THR A 76 -7.16 5.98 -3.54
C THR A 76 -7.87 7.06 -4.33
N ASP A 77 -8.24 6.76 -5.56
CA ASP A 77 -9.06 7.66 -6.39
C ASP A 77 -10.29 8.17 -5.62
N GLU A 78 -10.80 7.38 -4.67
CA GLU A 78 -11.88 7.73 -3.74
C GLU A 78 -11.51 8.87 -2.76
N VAL A 79 -10.27 8.93 -2.27
CA VAL A 79 -9.77 10.05 -1.45
C VAL A 79 -9.59 11.30 -2.32
N MET A 80 -9.06 11.15 -3.53
CA MET A 80 -8.95 12.26 -4.47
C MET A 80 -10.31 12.79 -4.93
N GLU A 81 -11.28 11.91 -5.16
CA GLU A 81 -12.66 12.25 -5.53
C GLU A 81 -13.40 12.90 -4.36
N TRP A 82 -13.21 12.40 -3.14
CA TRP A 82 -13.72 13.02 -1.92
C TRP A 82 -13.14 14.42 -1.68
N LEU A 83 -11.83 14.62 -1.89
CA LEU A 83 -11.16 15.93 -1.80
C LEU A 83 -11.58 16.89 -2.93
N SER A 84 -11.94 16.34 -4.09
CA SER A 84 -12.38 17.12 -5.26
C SER A 84 -13.83 17.60 -5.16
N ASP A 85 -14.62 17.09 -4.21
CA ASP A 85 -16.00 17.53 -4.00
C ASP A 85 -16.14 18.49 -2.80
N PRO A 86 -16.05 19.81 -3.02
CA PRO A 86 -16.19 20.81 -1.96
C PRO A 86 -17.57 20.81 -1.27
N ARG A 87 -18.54 20.03 -1.77
CA ARG A 87 -19.90 19.93 -1.22
C ARG A 87 -20.01 19.07 0.05
N ASN A 88 -19.02 18.23 0.35
CA ASN A 88 -19.00 17.39 1.55
C ASN A 88 -18.35 18.04 2.77
N PHE A 89 -17.75 19.23 2.65
CA PHE A 89 -17.23 19.94 3.81
C PHE A 89 -18.39 20.52 4.63
N PRO A 90 -18.50 20.21 5.94
CA PRO A 90 -19.57 20.73 6.78
C PRO A 90 -19.49 22.26 6.81
N LYS A 91 -20.52 22.93 6.26
CA LYS A 91 -20.78 24.38 6.30
C LYS A 91 -19.54 25.24 6.55
N LEU A 92 -18.63 25.28 5.58
CA LEU A 92 -17.51 26.21 5.60
C LEU A 92 -18.05 27.64 5.66
N THR A 93 -17.48 28.44 6.55
CA THR A 93 -17.78 29.88 6.58
C THR A 93 -17.30 30.54 5.27
N PRO A 94 -17.87 31.69 4.84
CA PRO A 94 -17.47 32.35 3.60
C PRO A 94 -15.97 32.65 3.50
N GLU A 95 -15.33 32.89 4.66
CA GLU A 95 -13.89 33.12 4.76
C GLU A 95 -13.07 31.85 4.50
N GLN A 96 -13.51 30.70 5.03
CA GLN A 96 -12.86 29.41 4.82
C GLN A 96 -13.02 28.90 3.38
N LEU A 97 -14.14 29.20 2.72
CA LEU A 97 -14.35 28.87 1.30
C LEU A 97 -13.39 29.66 0.39
N ALA A 98 -13.20 30.95 0.66
CA ALA A 98 -12.27 31.80 -0.09
C ALA A 98 -10.81 31.39 0.09
N GLU A 99 -10.46 30.82 1.25
CA GLU A 99 -9.14 30.23 1.50
C GLU A 99 -8.96 28.90 0.75
N LEU A 100 -10.02 28.09 0.66
CA LEU A 100 -10.02 26.83 -0.09
C LEU A 100 -9.90 27.05 -1.61
N GLU A 101 -10.62 28.03 -2.18
CA GLU A 101 -10.53 28.38 -3.62
C GLU A 101 -9.13 28.88 -4.02
N ARG A 102 -8.35 29.38 -3.06
CA ARG A 102 -6.96 29.83 -3.28
C ARG A 102 -5.94 28.71 -3.21
N LEU A 103 -6.28 27.57 -2.61
CA LEU A 103 -5.39 26.43 -2.45
C LEU A 103 -5.57 25.48 -3.63
N THR A 104 -4.49 25.25 -4.38
CA THR A 104 -4.47 24.20 -5.42
C THR A 104 -4.53 22.82 -4.78
N SER A 105 -5.11 21.83 -5.48
CA SER A 105 -5.26 20.44 -5.00
C SER A 105 -3.95 19.87 -4.41
N ASP A 106 -2.81 20.19 -5.02
CA ASP A 106 -1.47 19.77 -4.56
C ASP A 106 -1.09 20.36 -3.18
N GLU A 107 -1.52 21.58 -2.90
CA GLU A 107 -1.23 22.27 -1.63
C GLU A 107 -2.11 21.70 -0.50
N LEU A 108 -3.36 21.36 -0.83
CA LEU A 108 -4.31 20.72 0.09
C LEU A 108 -3.82 19.32 0.48
N MET A 109 -3.35 18.54 -0.50
CA MET A 109 -2.78 17.21 -0.28
C MET A 109 -1.52 17.26 0.59
N ARG A 110 -0.65 18.26 0.38
CA ARG A 110 0.57 18.43 1.20
C ARG A 110 0.21 18.67 2.66
N ARG A 111 -0.70 19.59 2.93
CA ARG A 111 -1.14 19.91 4.31
C ARG A 111 -1.89 18.77 4.97
N PHE A 112 -2.67 18.01 4.21
CA PHE A 112 -3.34 16.80 4.71
C PHE A 112 -2.31 15.76 5.17
N MET A 113 -1.30 15.48 4.35
CA MET A 113 -0.21 14.55 4.69
C MET A 113 0.60 15.03 5.90
N GLU A 114 0.90 16.33 6.00
CA GLU A 114 1.57 16.92 7.18
C GLU A 114 0.75 16.73 8.45
N THR A 115 -0.56 17.04 8.41
CA THR A 115 -1.46 16.86 9.56
C THR A 115 -1.56 15.38 9.98
N LEU A 116 -1.59 14.47 9.01
CA LEU A 116 -1.71 13.03 9.25
C LEU A 116 -0.43 12.44 9.85
N SER A 117 0.74 13.01 9.50
CA SER A 117 2.03 12.67 10.13
C SER A 117 2.19 13.24 11.54
N GLU A 118 1.47 14.30 11.87
CA GLU A 118 1.48 14.91 13.20
C GLU A 118 0.48 14.23 14.16
N GLN A 119 -0.51 13.52 13.63
CA GLN A 119 -1.49 12.75 14.40
C GLN A 119 -1.03 11.30 14.65
N ASP A 120 -0.01 11.13 15.49
CA ASP A 120 0.47 9.82 15.96
C ASP A 120 -0.26 9.30 17.22
N GLU A 121 -1.16 10.09 17.83
CA GLU A 121 -1.98 9.65 18.96
C GLU A 121 -3.47 9.59 18.61
N ARG A 122 -4.05 8.42 18.87
CA ARG A 122 -5.46 8.11 18.71
C ARG A 122 -6.27 8.91 19.72
N HIS A 123 -7.01 9.92 19.27
CA HIS A 123 -8.03 10.57 20.07
C HIS A 123 -9.36 9.80 19.92
N ASP A 124 -9.82 9.21 21.02
CA ASP A 124 -11.19 8.74 21.20
C ASP A 124 -12.16 9.93 21.32
#